data_AF-A0A0A2LTB4-F1
#
_entry.id   AF-A0A0A2LTB4-F1
#
_cell.length_a   1.000
_cell.length_b   1.000
_cell.length_c   1.000
_cell.angle_alpha   90.00
_cell.angle_beta   90.00
_cell.angle_gamma   90.00
#
_symmetry.space_group_name_H-M   'P 1'
#
loop_
_entity.id
_entity.type
_entity.pdbx_description
1 polymer ?
#
loop_
_entity_poly.entity_id
_entity_poly.type
_entity_poly.pdbx_seq_one_letter_code
_entity_poly.pdbx_strand_id
1 'polypeptide(L)'
;MTLNSIKYIGIIIALLALYIILPIGDYQSGIVHVLCFFILSVLFLILSLIVIITKLVKRNKNFDYTMTFVTAAFLLICYFNFSSAHNKFWTKPILNTQTDSLYSRDISLTLYKNNSFEICERHLEFIKVYQGDYTISNDTLQLLRDDLPKLTNNLITNEYLVKDTILKPLNAKYPDIAITKE
;
A
#
# COMPACT_ATOMS: atom_id res chain seq x y z
N MET A 1 -35.75 -7.80 6.41
CA MET A 1 -34.38 -8.31 6.20
C MET A 1 -33.97 -9.15 7.41
N THR A 2 -33.42 -10.36 7.23
CA THR A 2 -33.05 -11.22 8.38
C THR A 2 -31.73 -10.77 9.02
N LEU A 3 -31.52 -11.06 10.30
CA LEU A 3 -30.25 -10.76 10.99
C LEU A 3 -29.05 -11.43 10.30
N ASN A 4 -29.26 -12.62 9.72
CA ASN A 4 -28.25 -13.33 8.95
C ASN A 4 -27.90 -12.58 7.65
N SER A 5 -28.89 -12.02 6.96
CA SER A 5 -28.64 -11.17 5.79
C SER A 5 -27.78 -9.96 6.16
N ILE A 6 -28.06 -9.30 7.30
CA ILE A 6 -27.29 -8.14 7.77
C ILE A 6 -25.84 -8.53 8.06
N LYS A 7 -25.63 -9.69 8.72
CA LYS A 7 -24.30 -10.26 8.97
C LYS A 7 -23.50 -10.40 7.66
N TYR A 8 -24.07 -11.06 6.65
CA TYR A 8 -23.33 -11.30 5.40
C TYR A 8 -23.08 -10.03 4.60
N ILE A 9 -24.03 -9.07 4.59
CA ILE A 9 -23.79 -7.76 3.98
C ILE A 9 -22.64 -7.03 4.70
N GLY A 10 -22.61 -7.06 6.04
CA GLY A 10 -21.50 -6.51 6.82
C GLY A 10 -20.15 -7.13 6.44
N ILE A 11 -20.09 -8.46 6.29
CA ILE A 11 -18.86 -9.16 5.87
C ILE A 11 -18.40 -8.70 4.47
N ILE A 12 -19.32 -8.60 3.50
CA ILE A 12 -19.00 -8.13 2.15
C ILE A 12 -18.45 -6.69 2.19
N ILE A 13 -19.08 -5.81 2.97
CA ILE A 13 -18.63 -4.42 3.13
C ILE A 13 -17.23 -4.36 3.75
N ALA A 14 -16.95 -5.20 4.76
CA ALA A 14 -15.61 -5.29 5.35
C ALA A 14 -14.56 -5.72 4.32
N LEU A 15 -14.86 -6.74 3.51
CA LEU A 15 -13.96 -7.21 2.46
C LEU A 15 -13.70 -6.13 1.40
N LEU A 16 -14.74 -5.38 0.99
CA LEU A 16 -14.60 -4.26 0.06
C LEU A 16 -13.75 -3.12 0.67
N ALA A 17 -13.96 -2.79 1.95
CA ALA A 17 -13.13 -1.80 2.63
C ALA A 17 -11.66 -2.24 2.68
N LEU A 18 -11.38 -3.49 3.02
CA LEU A 18 -10.02 -4.03 3.05
C LEU A 18 -9.37 -4.04 1.67
N TYR A 19 -10.12 -4.38 0.62
CA TYR A 19 -9.61 -4.35 -0.76
C TYR A 19 -9.11 -2.96 -1.18
N ILE A 20 -9.74 -1.89 -0.69
CA ILE A 20 -9.32 -0.51 -1.01
C ILE A 20 -7.97 -0.14 -0.38
N ILE A 21 -7.66 -0.67 0.81
CA ILE A 21 -6.47 -0.26 1.57
C ILE A 21 -5.29 -1.21 1.46
N LEU A 22 -5.52 -2.48 1.13
CA LEU A 22 -4.45 -3.48 1.05
C LEU A 22 -3.62 -3.26 -0.23
N PRO A 23 -2.32 -2.93 -0.12
CA PRO A 23 -1.46 -2.75 -1.28
C PRO A 23 -1.08 -4.11 -1.86
N ILE A 24 -1.81 -4.58 -2.87
CA ILE A 24 -1.51 -5.82 -3.59
C ILE A 24 -0.86 -5.47 -4.92
N GLY A 25 0.46 -5.65 -5.00
CA GLY A 25 1.24 -5.34 -6.20
C GLY A 25 1.33 -3.84 -6.45
N ASP A 26 1.19 -3.44 -7.72
CA ASP A 26 1.11 -2.02 -8.08
C ASP A 26 -0.24 -1.46 -7.67
N TYR A 27 -0.24 -0.32 -6.98
CA TYR A 27 -1.47 0.30 -6.52
C TYR A 27 -1.44 1.81 -6.70
N GLN A 28 -2.64 2.37 -6.85
CA GLN A 28 -2.87 3.80 -6.83
C GLN A 28 -3.84 4.11 -5.72
N SER A 29 -3.48 5.05 -4.87
CA SER A 29 -4.34 5.54 -3.79
C SER A 29 -4.45 7.05 -3.88
N GLY A 30 -5.64 7.58 -3.59
CA GLY A 30 -5.90 9.01 -3.60
C GLY A 30 -7.00 9.33 -2.61
N ILE A 31 -7.38 10.61 -2.53
CA ILE A 31 -8.35 11.07 -1.53
C ILE A 31 -9.70 10.33 -1.62
N VAL A 32 -10.12 9.98 -2.84
CA VAL A 32 -11.35 9.21 -3.09
C VAL A 32 -11.28 7.82 -2.45
N HIS A 33 -10.14 7.14 -2.57
CA HIS A 33 -9.93 5.81 -1.97
C HIS A 33 -10.02 5.89 -0.45
N VAL A 34 -9.37 6.88 0.16
CA VAL A 34 -9.42 7.13 1.62
C VAL A 34 -10.86 7.39 2.07
N LEU A 35 -11.60 8.23 1.35
CA LEU A 35 -12.99 8.55 1.66
C LEU A 35 -13.90 7.32 1.53
N CYS A 36 -13.77 6.55 0.45
CA CYS A 36 -14.51 5.31 0.25
C CYS A 36 -14.22 4.28 1.36
N PHE A 37 -12.95 4.10 1.72
CA PHE A 37 -12.56 3.25 2.84
C PHE A 37 -13.22 3.69 4.14
N PHE A 38 -13.20 5.00 4.45
CA PHE A 38 -13.81 5.53 5.65
C PHE A 38 -15.32 5.26 5.71
N ILE A 39 -16.05 5.55 4.62
CA ILE A 39 -17.49 5.34 4.52
C ILE A 39 -17.84 3.85 4.72
N LEU A 40 -17.15 2.96 4.02
CA LEU A 40 -17.39 1.51 4.13
C LEU A 40 -17.04 0.98 5.52
N SER A 41 -15.95 1.48 6.14
CA SER A 41 -15.55 1.10 7.48
C SER A 41 -16.58 1.50 8.54
N VAL A 42 -17.09 2.74 8.48
CA VAL A 42 -18.14 3.21 9.38
C VAL A 42 -19.41 2.38 9.21
N LEU A 43 -19.82 2.13 7.96
CA LEU A 43 -20.99 1.31 7.68
C LEU A 43 -20.82 -0.12 8.22
N PHE A 44 -19.67 -0.74 8.02
CA PHE A 44 -19.35 -2.05 8.58
C PHE A 44 -19.43 -2.07 10.10
N LEU A 45 -18.83 -1.09 10.79
CA LEU A 45 -18.83 -1.03 12.24
C LEU A 45 -20.24 -0.88 12.81
N ILE A 46 -21.09 -0.05 12.19
CA ILE A 46 -22.50 0.09 12.57
C ILE A 46 -23.24 -1.24 12.41
N LEU A 47 -23.11 -1.91 11.25
CA LEU A 47 -23.78 -3.19 11.01
C LEU A 47 -23.30 -4.28 11.98
N SER A 48 -22.01 -4.32 12.28
CA SER A 48 -21.46 -5.26 13.25
C SER A 48 -22.00 -5.01 14.66
N LEU A 49 -22.02 -3.75 15.11
CA LEU A 49 -22.60 -3.36 16.39
C LEU A 49 -24.07 -3.79 16.50
N ILE A 50 -24.88 -3.53 15.48
CA ILE A 50 -26.29 -3.95 15.44
C ILE A 50 -26.41 -5.46 15.63
N VAL A 51 -25.61 -6.26 14.90
CA VAL A 51 -25.66 -7.73 15.00
C VAL A 51 -25.23 -8.21 16.39
N ILE A 52 -24.12 -7.69 16.91
CA ILE A 52 -23.56 -8.07 18.21
C ILE A 52 -24.53 -7.72 19.35
N ILE A 53 -25.01 -6.47 19.40
CA ILE A 53 -25.95 -6.01 20.44
C ILE A 53 -27.25 -6.82 20.38
N THR A 54 -27.81 -7.05 19.19
CA THR A 54 -29.05 -7.83 19.06
C THR A 54 -28.89 -9.25 19.60
N LYS A 55 -27.74 -9.89 19.36
CA LYS A 55 -27.46 -11.24 19.90
C LYS A 55 -27.19 -11.23 21.41
N LEU A 56 -26.54 -10.19 21.94
CA LEU A 56 -26.30 -10.02 23.36
C LEU A 56 -27.61 -9.81 24.14
N VAL A 57 -28.47 -8.89 23.67
CA VAL A 57 -29.75 -8.56 24.30
C VAL A 57 -30.70 -9.75 24.31
N LYS A 58 -30.74 -10.53 23.20
CA LYS A 58 -31.59 -11.73 23.12
C LYS A 58 -31.12 -12.88 24.01
N ARG A 59 -30.00 -12.74 24.76
CA ARG A 59 -29.41 -13.76 25.66
C ARG A 59 -29.45 -15.16 25.05
N ASN A 60 -29.09 -15.25 23.77
CA ASN A 60 -29.20 -16.50 23.05
C ASN A 60 -28.16 -17.47 23.63
N LYS A 61 -28.58 -18.66 24.09
CA LYS A 61 -27.68 -19.66 24.69
C LYS A 61 -26.54 -20.07 23.75
N ASN A 62 -26.73 -19.92 22.44
CA ASN A 62 -25.72 -20.15 21.41
C ASN A 62 -25.34 -18.82 20.75
N PHE A 63 -24.51 -18.02 21.41
CA PHE A 63 -23.99 -16.79 20.83
C PHE A 63 -23.07 -17.12 19.65
N ASP A 64 -23.44 -16.68 18.46
CA ASP A 64 -22.63 -16.84 17.26
C ASP A 64 -21.63 -15.67 17.19
N TYR A 65 -20.37 -15.99 17.49
CA TYR A 65 -19.24 -15.07 17.55
C TYR A 65 -18.67 -14.68 16.17
N THR A 66 -19.26 -15.13 15.07
CA THR A 66 -18.73 -14.87 13.71
C THR A 66 -18.47 -13.38 13.49
N MET A 67 -19.45 -12.51 13.77
CA MET A 67 -19.27 -11.06 13.55
C MET A 67 -18.25 -10.44 14.50
N THR A 68 -18.17 -10.92 15.74
CA THR A 68 -17.15 -10.47 16.68
C THR A 68 -15.75 -10.79 16.18
N PHE A 69 -15.54 -12.02 15.68
CA PHE A 69 -14.28 -12.44 15.08
C PHE A 69 -13.93 -11.64 13.82
N VAL A 70 -14.90 -11.44 12.92
CA VAL A 70 -14.70 -10.65 11.70
C VAL A 70 -14.34 -9.20 12.03
N THR A 71 -15.02 -8.57 12.99
CA THR A 71 -14.69 -7.20 13.41
C THR A 71 -13.32 -7.11 14.08
N ALA A 72 -12.97 -8.06 14.95
CA ALA A 72 -11.63 -8.09 15.54
C ALA A 72 -10.54 -8.24 14.46
N ALA A 73 -10.72 -9.15 13.51
CA ALA A 73 -9.79 -9.35 12.39
C ALA A 73 -9.69 -8.10 11.51
N PHE A 74 -10.82 -7.47 11.16
CA PHE A 74 -10.85 -6.24 10.38
C PHE A 74 -10.05 -5.12 11.07
N LEU A 75 -10.31 -4.88 12.36
CA LEU A 75 -9.61 -3.83 13.13
C LEU A 75 -8.11 -4.11 13.23
N LEU A 76 -7.73 -5.37 13.43
CA LEU A 76 -6.34 -5.79 13.48
C LEU A 76 -5.63 -5.56 12.14
N ILE A 77 -6.26 -5.93 11.02
CA ILE A 77 -5.71 -5.68 9.67
C ILE A 77 -5.57 -4.17 9.42
N CYS A 78 -6.58 -3.36 9.76
CA CYS A 78 -6.51 -1.91 9.64
C CYS A 78 -5.36 -1.34 10.48
N TYR A 79 -5.23 -1.78 11.74
CA TYR A 79 -4.14 -1.35 12.61
C TYR A 79 -2.76 -1.64 12.01
N PHE A 80 -2.54 -2.86 11.51
CA PHE A 80 -1.27 -3.21 10.86
C PHE A 80 -1.01 -2.39 9.59
N ASN A 81 -2.03 -2.16 8.75
CA ASN A 81 -1.87 -1.35 7.54
C ASN A 81 -1.49 0.10 7.87
N PHE A 82 -2.19 0.75 8.81
CA PHE A 82 -1.89 2.12 9.20
C PHE A 82 -0.53 2.25 9.90
N SER A 83 -0.17 1.28 10.75
CA SER A 83 1.14 1.27 11.39
C SER A 83 2.29 1.08 10.39
N SER A 84 2.02 0.47 9.22
CA SER A 84 3.04 0.16 8.21
C SER A 84 3.18 1.23 7.13
N ALA A 85 2.36 2.28 7.16
CA ALA A 85 2.37 3.34 6.16
C ALA A 85 3.71 4.10 6.10
N HIS A 86 4.46 4.14 7.21
CA HIS A 86 5.78 4.78 7.27
C HIS A 86 6.94 3.79 7.18
N ASN A 87 6.74 2.53 7.54
CA ASN A 87 7.76 1.49 7.51
C ASN A 87 7.10 0.14 7.26
N LYS A 88 7.48 -0.54 6.17
CA LYS A 88 7.01 -1.90 5.90
C LYS A 88 7.38 -2.80 7.06
N PHE A 89 6.40 -3.43 7.72
CA PHE A 89 6.67 -4.28 8.88
C PHE A 89 7.53 -5.51 8.54
N TRP A 90 7.55 -5.92 7.28
CA TRP A 90 8.20 -7.16 6.82
C TRP A 90 9.62 -6.97 6.28
N THR A 91 10.09 -5.74 6.06
CA THR A 91 11.42 -5.51 5.50
C THR A 91 11.97 -4.12 5.85
N LYS A 92 13.29 -3.95 5.78
CA LYS A 92 13.96 -2.68 6.06
C LYS A 92 14.45 -2.03 4.78
N PRO A 93 14.29 -0.70 4.61
CA PRO A 93 14.92 0.01 3.51
C PRO A 93 16.45 -0.10 3.64
N ILE A 94 17.14 -0.30 2.51
CA ILE A 94 18.60 -0.21 2.39
C ILE A 94 18.98 1.14 1.79
N LEU A 95 18.19 1.59 0.82
CA LEU A 95 18.48 2.75 0.02
C LEU A 95 17.17 3.45 -0.27
N ASN A 96 17.11 4.74 0.00
CA ASN A 96 15.99 5.59 -0.34
C ASN A 96 16.53 6.72 -1.21
N THR A 97 15.83 7.01 -2.29
CA THR A 97 16.19 8.11 -3.17
C THR A 97 14.99 8.99 -3.42
N GLN A 98 15.22 10.28 -3.51
CA GLN A 98 14.21 11.24 -3.94
C GLN A 98 14.76 12.02 -5.13
N THR A 99 13.97 12.16 -6.18
CA THR A 99 14.28 13.13 -7.23
C THR A 99 13.69 14.47 -6.82
N ASP A 100 14.53 15.51 -6.77
CA ASP A 100 14.05 16.88 -6.68
C ASP A 100 13.41 17.25 -8.03
N SER A 101 12.10 17.11 -8.10
CA SER A 101 11.33 17.45 -9.29
C SER A 101 10.80 18.88 -9.15
N LEU A 102 11.15 19.72 -10.13
CA LEU A 102 10.66 21.10 -10.27
C LEU A 102 9.15 21.20 -10.59
N TYR A 103 8.43 20.08 -10.75
CA TYR A 103 7.09 20.04 -11.34
C TYR A 103 6.11 19.16 -10.55
N SER A 104 5.64 19.61 -9.39
CA SER A 104 4.42 19.14 -8.68
C SER A 104 4.26 17.63 -8.43
N ARG A 105 5.31 16.85 -8.70
CA ARG A 105 5.31 15.40 -8.79
C ARG A 105 6.64 14.93 -8.24
N ASP A 106 6.60 14.30 -7.08
CA ASP A 106 7.79 13.73 -6.45
C ASP A 106 7.85 12.25 -6.80
N ILE A 107 9.02 11.76 -7.21
CA ILE A 107 9.25 10.33 -7.36
C ILE A 107 10.36 9.89 -6.42
N SER A 108 10.12 8.79 -5.71
CA SER A 108 11.11 8.15 -4.85
C SER A 108 11.26 6.69 -5.22
N LEU A 109 12.48 6.18 -5.10
CA LEU A 109 12.82 4.76 -5.25
C LEU A 109 13.40 4.27 -3.93
N THR A 110 12.82 3.20 -3.40
CA THR A 110 13.27 2.55 -2.17
C THR A 110 13.66 1.11 -2.48
N LEU A 111 14.88 0.72 -2.13
CA LEU A 111 15.34 -0.67 -2.18
C LEU A 111 15.26 -1.30 -0.80
N TYR A 112 14.84 -2.54 -0.73
CA TYR A 112 14.64 -3.27 0.52
C TYR A 112 15.56 -4.49 0.64
N LYS A 113 15.87 -4.89 1.88
CA LYS A 113 16.81 -6.00 2.19
C LYS A 113 16.47 -7.35 1.57
N ASN A 114 15.21 -7.57 1.22
CA ASN A 114 14.71 -8.79 0.60
C ASN A 114 14.76 -8.77 -0.94
N ASN A 115 15.64 -7.95 -1.54
CA ASN A 115 15.78 -7.82 -2.99
C ASN A 115 14.53 -7.30 -3.72
N SER A 116 13.62 -6.62 -3.01
CA SER A 116 12.47 -5.95 -3.61
C SER A 116 12.67 -4.43 -3.65
N PHE A 117 12.06 -3.75 -4.59
CA PHE A 117 12.02 -2.30 -4.66
C PHE A 117 10.59 -1.76 -4.61
N GLU A 118 10.49 -0.46 -4.32
CA GLU A 118 9.26 0.31 -4.46
C GLU A 118 9.58 1.66 -5.10
N ILE A 119 8.80 2.02 -6.12
CA ILE A 119 8.82 3.37 -6.69
C ILE A 119 7.51 4.04 -6.26
N CYS A 120 7.61 5.15 -5.55
CA CYS A 120 6.48 5.95 -5.12
C CYS A 120 6.44 7.25 -5.94
N GLU A 121 5.42 7.40 -6.77
CA GLU A 121 5.14 8.62 -7.51
C GLU A 121 4.01 9.37 -6.80
N ARG A 122 4.33 10.50 -6.19
CA ARG A 122 3.39 11.35 -5.47
C ARG A 122 2.96 12.52 -6.35
N HIS A 123 1.65 12.67 -6.47
CA HIS A 123 0.98 13.84 -7.03
C HIS A 123 0.17 14.51 -5.94
N LEU A 124 -0.26 15.74 -6.19
CA LEU A 124 -1.14 16.49 -5.27
C LEU A 124 -2.42 15.73 -4.91
N GLU A 125 -2.96 14.93 -5.83
CA GLU A 125 -4.27 14.27 -5.67
C GLU A 125 -4.19 12.76 -5.42
N PHE A 126 -3.08 12.12 -5.79
CA PHE A 126 -2.92 10.68 -5.73
C PHE A 126 -1.45 10.27 -5.59
N ILE A 127 -1.25 9.05 -5.11
CA ILE A 127 0.02 8.37 -5.02
C ILE A 127 -0.09 7.11 -5.86
N LYS A 128 0.91 6.86 -6.71
CA LYS A 128 1.10 5.60 -7.42
C LYS A 128 2.31 4.91 -6.85
N VAL A 129 2.20 3.61 -6.65
CA VAL A 129 3.27 2.79 -6.11
C VAL A 129 3.48 1.61 -7.04
N TYR A 130 4.72 1.46 -7.50
CA TYR A 130 5.17 0.36 -8.33
C TYR A 130 6.11 -0.52 -7.53
N GLN A 131 5.91 -1.83 -7.57
CA GLN A 131 6.71 -2.79 -6.80
C GLN A 131 7.31 -3.85 -7.73
N GLY A 132 8.42 -4.44 -7.31
CA GLY A 132 9.07 -5.51 -8.04
C GLY A 132 10.37 -5.94 -7.37
N ASP A 133 11.12 -6.78 -8.07
CA ASP A 133 12.40 -7.30 -7.60
C ASP A 133 13.56 -6.56 -8.26
N TYR A 134 14.70 -6.50 -7.57
CA TYR A 134 15.93 -5.93 -8.11
C TYR A 134 17.12 -6.86 -7.87
N THR A 135 18.14 -6.68 -8.70
CA THR A 135 19.45 -7.30 -8.52
C THR A 135 20.54 -6.24 -8.55
N ILE A 136 21.63 -6.51 -7.85
CA ILE A 136 22.84 -5.70 -7.92
C ILE A 136 23.98 -6.63 -8.32
N SER A 137 24.66 -6.31 -9.42
CA SER A 137 25.84 -7.03 -9.89
C SER A 137 26.96 -6.04 -10.14
N ASN A 138 28.08 -6.21 -9.44
CA ASN A 138 29.16 -5.22 -9.34
C ASN A 138 28.60 -3.86 -8.88
N ASP A 139 28.75 -2.82 -9.71
CA ASP A 139 28.25 -1.47 -9.44
C ASP A 139 26.94 -1.16 -10.17
N THR A 140 26.25 -2.17 -10.72
CA THR A 140 25.02 -1.98 -11.50
C THR A 140 23.81 -2.50 -10.73
N LEU A 141 22.86 -1.60 -10.47
CA LEU A 141 21.52 -1.88 -9.99
C LEU A 141 20.59 -2.11 -11.19
N GLN A 142 19.91 -3.25 -11.21
CA GLN A 142 18.90 -3.59 -12.20
C GLN A 142 17.55 -3.85 -11.54
N LEU A 143 16.54 -3.06 -11.91
CA LEU A 143 15.14 -3.28 -11.57
C LEU A 143 14.55 -4.27 -12.57
N LEU A 144 14.05 -5.42 -12.10
CA LEU A 144 13.60 -6.53 -12.93
C LEU A 144 12.17 -6.31 -13.50
N ARG A 145 11.95 -5.16 -14.15
CA ARG A 145 10.66 -4.79 -14.76
C ARG A 145 10.84 -3.93 -16.00
N ASP A 146 10.42 -4.43 -17.16
CA ASP A 146 10.59 -3.75 -18.46
C ASP A 146 9.60 -2.60 -18.70
N ASP A 147 8.51 -2.56 -17.94
CA ASP A 147 7.41 -1.60 -18.12
C ASP A 147 7.58 -0.30 -17.32
N LEU A 148 8.54 -0.22 -16.39
CA LEU A 148 8.75 0.95 -15.53
C LEU A 148 8.94 2.27 -16.30
N PRO A 149 9.72 2.33 -17.39
CA PRO A 149 9.90 3.60 -18.10
C PRO A 149 8.59 4.10 -18.70
N LYS A 150 7.75 3.18 -19.18
CA LYS A 150 6.43 3.52 -19.73
C LYS A 150 5.48 3.97 -18.63
N LEU A 151 5.46 3.27 -17.48
CA LEU A 151 4.57 3.57 -16.36
C LEU A 151 4.93 4.89 -15.66
N THR A 152 6.22 5.22 -15.58
CA THR A 152 6.74 6.41 -14.90
C THR A 152 6.96 7.61 -15.84
N ASN A 153 6.46 7.56 -17.09
CA ASN A 153 6.65 8.60 -18.10
C ASN A 153 8.14 8.96 -18.33
N ASN A 154 9.00 7.94 -18.36
CA ASN A 154 10.45 8.04 -18.51
C ASN A 154 11.18 8.81 -17.39
N LEU A 155 10.62 8.86 -16.18
CA LEU A 155 11.32 9.41 -15.01
C LEU A 155 12.25 8.38 -14.37
N ILE A 156 11.90 7.09 -14.46
CA ILE A 156 12.69 5.97 -13.94
C ILE A 156 13.10 5.06 -15.11
N THR A 157 14.31 4.53 -15.03
CA THR A 157 14.83 3.48 -15.91
C THR A 157 15.03 2.19 -15.12
N ASN A 158 15.43 1.13 -15.80
CA ASN A 158 15.59 -0.18 -15.19
C ASN A 158 17.02 -0.39 -14.70
N GLU A 159 17.99 0.39 -15.18
CA GLU A 159 19.41 0.14 -14.96
C GLU A 159 20.14 1.41 -14.52
N TYR A 160 20.82 1.30 -13.37
CA TYR A 160 21.57 2.38 -12.76
C TYR A 160 22.97 1.91 -12.39
N LEU A 161 23.96 2.76 -12.62
CA LEU A 161 25.28 2.66 -12.00
C LEU A 161 25.19 3.28 -10.60
N VAL A 162 25.54 2.50 -9.58
CA VAL A 162 25.61 2.93 -8.19
C VAL A 162 26.95 3.64 -7.99
N LYS A 163 26.92 4.97 -7.80
CA LYS A 163 28.14 5.77 -7.59
C LYS A 163 27.99 6.65 -6.35
N ASP A 164 28.68 6.27 -5.27
CA ASP A 164 28.74 6.98 -3.98
C ASP A 164 27.35 7.32 -3.41
N THR A 165 26.81 8.47 -3.79
CA THR A 165 25.54 9.05 -3.32
C THR A 165 24.55 9.31 -4.46
N ILE A 166 24.81 8.80 -5.66
CA ILE A 166 23.97 9.02 -6.85
C ILE A 166 23.77 7.69 -7.57
N LEU A 167 22.53 7.42 -7.96
CA LEU A 167 22.20 6.41 -8.95
C LEU A 167 22.21 7.09 -10.32
N LYS A 168 23.21 6.78 -11.13
CA LYS A 168 23.36 7.33 -12.48
C LYS A 168 22.73 6.36 -13.49
N PRO A 169 21.70 6.76 -14.24
CA PRO A 169 21.10 5.87 -15.23
C PRO A 169 22.12 5.51 -16.31
N LEU A 170 22.12 4.24 -16.76
CA LEU A 170 22.99 3.82 -17.87
C LEU A 170 22.59 4.49 -19.18
N ASN A 171 21.32 4.85 -19.32
CA ASN A 171 20.80 5.62 -20.44
C ASN A 171 20.70 7.11 -20.07
N ALA A 172 21.48 7.95 -20.75
CA ALA A 172 21.58 9.39 -20.48
C ALA A 172 20.28 10.20 -20.72
N LYS A 173 19.21 9.57 -21.21
CA LYS A 173 17.88 10.20 -21.36
C LYS A 173 17.14 10.36 -20.03
N TYR A 174 17.56 9.66 -18.98
CA TYR A 174 16.92 9.67 -17.67
C TYR A 174 17.70 10.58 -16.70
N PRO A 175 17.03 11.17 -15.69
CA PRO A 175 17.68 11.99 -14.70
C PRO A 175 18.52 11.16 -13.73
N ASP A 176 19.59 11.76 -13.20
CA ASP A 176 20.33 11.23 -12.05
C ASP A 176 19.43 11.25 -10.81
N ILE A 177 19.60 10.25 -9.94
CA ILE A 177 18.77 10.10 -8.74
C ILE A 177 19.69 10.17 -7.51
N ALA A 178 19.45 11.13 -6.62
CA ALA A 178 20.24 11.30 -5.41
C ALA A 178 19.86 10.24 -4.35
N ILE A 179 20.87 9.60 -3.77
CA ILE A 179 20.70 8.66 -2.65
C ILE A 179 20.65 9.46 -1.36
N THR A 180 19.54 9.36 -0.64
CA THR A 180 19.38 9.88 0.70
C THR A 180 19.76 8.78 1.69
N LYS A 181 20.78 9.02 2.51
CA LYS A 181 21.08 8.13 3.64
C LYS A 181 20.12 8.48 4.77
N GLU A 182 19.36 7.48 5.24
CA GLU A 182 18.67 7.55 6.53
C GLU A 182 19.66 7.44 7.70
#